data_AF-C5KSA3-F1
#
_entry.id   AF-C5KSA3-F1
#
_cell.length_a   1.000
_cell.length_b   1.000
_cell.length_c   1.000
_cell.angle_alpha   90.00
_cell.angle_beta   90.00
_cell.angle_gamma   90.00
#
_symmetry.space_group_name_H-M   'P 1'
#
loop_
_entity.id
_entity.type
_entity.pdbx_description
1 polymer ?
#
loop_
_entity_poly.entity_id
_entity_poly.type
_entity_poly.pdbx_seq_one_letter_code
_entity_poly.pdbx_strand_id
1 'polypeptide(L)'
;MEALEVGASTFLIDEDTSATNFMIRDGRMQQLVSADKEPITPFLWRVRTLSDRVGVSTVMVIGGSGDYFHVADTVVMMDQYVPYDVTSRAKQIAADDDVHLTIPEVDDNIFTGLRGRCLDPHTLRADGKVQSKSLRCISYGWTEIELTNVEQLVETGQARAIADAIQTLAEKDYTRGR
;
A
#
# COMPACT_ATOMS: atom_id res chain seq x y z
N MET A 1 2.72 -9.14 0.49
CA MET A 1 2.42 -7.75 0.87
C MET A 1 1.57 -7.79 2.13
N GLU A 2 1.89 -6.97 3.14
CA GLU A 2 1.30 -7.10 4.47
C GLU A 2 -0.21 -6.77 4.50
N ALA A 3 -0.63 -5.68 3.86
CA ALA A 3 -2.03 -5.26 3.82
C ALA A 3 -2.95 -6.30 3.17
N LEU A 4 -2.53 -6.91 2.05
CA LEU A 4 -3.29 -8.00 1.40
C LEU A 4 -3.40 -9.24 2.30
N GLU A 5 -2.33 -9.57 2.99
CA GLU A 5 -2.29 -10.75 3.87
C GLU A 5 -3.23 -10.61 5.07
N VAL A 6 -3.39 -9.41 5.61
CA VAL A 6 -4.36 -9.12 6.68
C VAL A 6 -5.78 -8.86 6.16
N GLY A 7 -6.01 -9.03 4.85
CA GLY A 7 -7.34 -8.97 4.24
C GLY A 7 -7.84 -7.55 3.94
N ALA A 8 -6.96 -6.57 3.74
CA ALA A 8 -7.37 -5.24 3.31
C ALA A 8 -8.08 -5.29 1.95
N SER A 9 -9.28 -4.71 1.87
CA SER A 9 -10.08 -4.62 0.64
C SER A 9 -9.86 -3.33 -0.14
N THR A 10 -9.15 -2.37 0.45
CA THR A 10 -8.98 -1.03 -0.14
C THR A 10 -7.64 -0.44 0.26
N PHE A 11 -6.94 0.13 -0.72
CA PHE A 11 -5.75 0.93 -0.51
C PHE A 11 -6.06 2.42 -0.68
N LEU A 12 -5.55 3.21 0.26
CA LEU A 12 -5.58 4.67 0.22
C LEU A 12 -4.14 5.12 0.04
N ILE A 13 -3.86 5.80 -1.07
CA ILE A 13 -2.50 6.21 -1.44
C ILE A 13 -2.48 7.71 -1.69
N ASP A 14 -1.48 8.40 -1.15
CA ASP A 14 -1.20 9.78 -1.45
C ASP A 14 0.17 9.87 -2.13
N GLU A 15 0.20 10.45 -3.34
CA GLU A 15 1.43 10.61 -4.11
C GLU A 15 2.51 11.36 -3.33
N ASP A 16 2.12 12.38 -2.55
CA ASP A 16 3.06 13.26 -1.83
C ASP A 16 3.80 12.56 -0.68
N THR A 17 3.25 11.45 -0.17
CA THR A 17 3.86 10.63 0.89
C THR A 17 4.39 9.29 0.36
N SER A 18 4.29 9.06 -0.94
CA SER A 18 4.67 7.80 -1.59
C SER A 18 6.03 7.91 -2.28
N ALA A 19 6.70 6.77 -2.44
CA ALA A 19 7.95 6.71 -3.18
C ALA A 19 7.68 6.89 -4.69
N THR A 20 8.19 7.95 -5.31
CA THR A 20 7.91 8.27 -6.73
C THR A 20 8.28 7.13 -7.69
N ASN A 21 9.39 6.44 -7.44
CA ASN A 21 9.85 5.29 -8.22
C ASN A 21 8.94 4.05 -8.09
N PHE A 22 8.16 3.95 -7.02
CA PHE A 22 7.10 2.96 -6.89
C PHE A 22 5.82 3.44 -7.60
N MET A 23 5.49 4.73 -7.56
CA MET A 23 4.24 5.23 -8.12
C MET A 23 4.22 5.21 -9.65
N ILE A 24 5.28 5.67 -10.31
CA ILE A 24 5.26 5.94 -11.75
C ILE A 24 6.56 5.54 -12.43
N ARG A 25 6.49 5.42 -13.75
CA ARG A 25 7.67 5.33 -14.60
C ARG A 25 7.39 5.98 -15.95
N ASP A 26 7.91 7.20 -16.10
CA ASP A 26 7.76 8.00 -17.32
C ASP A 26 8.29 7.26 -18.57
N GLY A 27 7.61 7.44 -19.69
CA GLY A 27 7.92 6.77 -20.95
C GLY A 27 9.34 7.04 -21.47
N ARG A 28 9.93 8.21 -21.20
CA ARG A 28 11.32 8.50 -21.59
C ARG A 28 12.32 7.67 -20.79
N MET A 29 12.04 7.45 -19.50
CA MET A 29 12.88 6.61 -18.65
C MET A 29 12.82 5.13 -19.08
N GLN A 30 11.66 4.68 -19.57
CA GLN A 30 11.52 3.35 -20.16
C GLN A 30 12.34 3.18 -21.45
N GLN A 31 12.45 4.24 -22.26
CA GLN A 31 13.29 4.22 -23.46
C GLN A 31 14.79 4.21 -23.14
N LEU A 32 15.19 4.88 -22.05
CA LEU A 32 16.60 4.98 -21.64
C LEU A 32 17.10 3.73 -20.91
N VAL A 33 16.30 3.22 -19.97
CA VAL A 33 16.65 2.07 -19.13
C VAL A 33 15.70 0.93 -19.47
N SER A 34 16.25 -0.16 -19.99
CA SER A 34 15.47 -1.34 -20.34
C SER A 34 14.81 -1.98 -19.11
N ALA A 35 13.66 -2.63 -19.30
CA ALA A 35 12.85 -3.17 -18.20
C ALA A 35 13.60 -4.21 -17.34
N ASP A 36 14.51 -4.98 -17.94
CA ASP A 36 15.36 -5.98 -17.28
C ASP A 36 16.39 -5.38 -16.30
N LYS A 37 16.66 -4.08 -16.39
CA LYS A 37 17.61 -3.36 -15.53
C LYS A 37 16.93 -2.52 -14.44
N GLU A 38 15.60 -2.45 -14.45
CA GLU A 38 14.84 -1.73 -13.43
C GLU A 38 14.28 -2.73 -12.41
N PRO A 39 14.79 -2.75 -11.17
CA PRO A 39 14.36 -3.73 -10.17
C PRO A 39 12.95 -3.48 -9.64
N ILE A 40 12.40 -2.27 -9.84
CA ILE A 40 11.11 -1.86 -9.29
C ILE A 40 10.04 -1.97 -10.39
N THR A 41 8.98 -2.72 -10.09
CA THR A 41 7.75 -2.70 -10.88
C THR A 41 6.84 -1.58 -10.34
N PRO A 42 6.51 -0.55 -11.14
CA PRO A 42 5.63 0.53 -10.70
C PRO A 42 4.23 0.03 -10.33
N PHE A 43 3.61 0.71 -9.36
CA PHE A 43 2.24 0.46 -8.90
C PHE A 43 1.21 0.65 -10.01
N LEU A 44 1.44 1.62 -10.91
CA LEU A 44 0.66 1.84 -12.12
C LEU A 44 0.43 0.55 -12.93
N TRP A 45 1.43 -0.35 -12.98
CA TRP A 45 1.32 -1.60 -13.73
C TRP A 45 0.57 -2.70 -12.96
N ARG A 46 0.43 -2.55 -11.64
CA ARG A 46 -0.16 -3.56 -10.73
C ARG A 46 -1.58 -3.23 -10.29
N VAL A 47 -1.99 -1.96 -10.37
CA VAL A 47 -3.27 -1.49 -9.83
C VAL A 47 -4.48 -2.20 -10.47
N ARG A 48 -4.43 -2.51 -11.78
CA ARG A 48 -5.49 -3.29 -12.44
C ARG A 48 -5.53 -4.74 -11.98
N THR A 49 -4.39 -5.40 -11.85
CA THR A 49 -4.33 -6.75 -11.27
C THR A 49 -4.95 -6.78 -9.87
N LEU A 50 -4.63 -5.80 -9.01
CA LEU A 50 -5.19 -5.70 -7.65
C LEU A 50 -6.73 -5.59 -7.67
N SER A 51 -7.27 -4.73 -8.52
CA SER A 51 -8.72 -4.59 -8.70
C SER A 51 -9.34 -5.87 -9.25
N ASP A 52 -8.90 -6.32 -10.43
CA ASP A 52 -9.65 -7.25 -11.27
C ASP A 52 -9.43 -8.71 -10.86
N ARG A 53 -8.27 -9.03 -10.27
CA ARG A 53 -7.92 -10.40 -9.84
C ARG A 53 -8.04 -10.60 -8.34
N VAL A 54 -7.63 -9.60 -7.55
CA VAL A 54 -7.58 -9.73 -6.08
C VAL A 54 -8.84 -9.14 -5.43
N GLY A 55 -9.58 -8.28 -6.12
CA GLY A 55 -10.78 -7.62 -5.59
C GLY A 55 -10.46 -6.48 -4.63
N VAL A 56 -9.27 -5.87 -4.73
CA VAL A 56 -8.84 -4.77 -3.87
C VAL A 56 -8.91 -3.46 -4.62
N SER A 57 -9.77 -2.55 -4.15
CA SER A 57 -9.92 -1.22 -4.74
C SER A 57 -8.79 -0.29 -4.32
N THR A 58 -8.49 0.70 -5.14
CA THR A 58 -7.53 1.75 -4.79
C THR A 58 -8.19 3.12 -4.93
N VAL A 59 -8.06 3.95 -3.89
CA VAL A 59 -8.34 5.39 -3.95
C VAL A 59 -7.02 6.10 -3.79
N MET A 60 -6.72 7.02 -4.70
CA MET A 60 -5.41 7.64 -4.76
C MET A 60 -5.51 9.13 -5.04
N VAL A 61 -4.74 9.92 -4.30
CA VAL A 61 -4.51 11.33 -4.59
C VAL A 61 -3.30 11.42 -5.51
N ILE A 62 -3.48 12.06 -6.66
CA ILE A 62 -2.42 12.30 -7.65
C ILE A 62 -2.43 13.77 -8.09
N GLY A 63 -1.23 14.30 -8.34
CA GLY A 63 -1.00 15.62 -8.91
C GLY A 63 0.17 15.67 -9.90
N GLY A 64 1.09 14.70 -9.85
CA GLY A 64 2.33 14.69 -10.62
C GLY A 64 2.32 13.85 -11.90
N SER A 65 1.36 12.93 -12.07
CA SER A 65 1.30 12.05 -13.25
C SER A 65 -0.11 11.80 -13.76
N GLY A 66 -0.31 12.03 -15.06
CA GLY A 66 -1.53 11.70 -15.79
C GLY A 66 -1.63 10.22 -16.22
N ASP A 67 -0.58 9.42 -16.05
CA ASP A 67 -0.52 8.04 -16.56
C ASP A 67 -1.62 7.14 -15.97
N TYR A 68 -2.06 7.47 -14.76
CA TYR A 68 -3.15 6.76 -14.10
C TYR A 68 -4.51 6.95 -14.78
N PHE A 69 -4.70 7.94 -15.65
CA PHE A 69 -5.94 8.10 -16.41
C PHE A 69 -6.24 6.88 -17.30
N HIS A 70 -5.21 6.17 -17.78
CA HIS A 70 -5.40 4.93 -18.54
C HIS A 70 -6.09 3.84 -17.71
N VAL A 71 -5.72 3.73 -16.43
CA VAL A 71 -6.14 2.62 -15.54
C VAL A 71 -7.19 3.02 -14.50
N ALA A 72 -7.54 4.30 -14.35
CA ALA A 72 -8.55 4.72 -13.39
C ALA A 72 -9.97 4.42 -13.89
N ASP A 73 -10.86 3.96 -13.00
CA ASP A 73 -12.30 3.82 -13.31
C ASP A 73 -13.06 5.13 -13.10
N THR A 74 -12.60 5.95 -12.16
CA THR A 74 -13.20 7.25 -11.83
C THR A 74 -12.08 8.24 -11.55
N VAL A 75 -12.26 9.46 -12.05
CA VAL A 75 -11.33 10.58 -11.80
C VAL A 75 -12.11 11.74 -11.22
N VAL A 76 -11.79 12.08 -9.97
CA VAL A 76 -12.36 13.24 -9.28
C VAL A 76 -11.28 14.32 -9.21
N MET A 77 -11.60 15.48 -9.75
CA MET A 77 -10.78 16.68 -9.62
C MET A 77 -11.33 17.54 -8.50
N MET A 78 -10.46 17.99 -7.60
CA MET A 78 -10.79 18.99 -6.60
C MET A 78 -10.42 20.37 -7.14
N ASP A 79 -11.40 21.27 -7.25
CA ASP A 79 -11.16 22.69 -7.58
C ASP A 79 -11.82 23.57 -6.53
N GLN A 80 -11.04 24.43 -5.88
CA GLN A 80 -11.49 25.28 -4.77
C GLN A 80 -12.28 24.50 -3.68
N TYR A 81 -11.79 23.31 -3.31
CA TYR A 81 -12.43 22.40 -2.36
C TYR A 81 -13.78 21.82 -2.80
N VAL A 82 -14.12 21.92 -4.09
CA VAL A 82 -15.31 21.33 -4.69
C VAL A 82 -14.91 20.14 -5.58
N PRO A 83 -15.50 18.95 -5.39
CA PRO A 83 -15.22 17.79 -6.22
C PRO A 83 -15.99 17.85 -7.55
N TYR A 84 -15.32 17.48 -8.64
CA TYR A 84 -15.90 17.31 -9.96
C TYR A 84 -15.53 15.96 -10.53
N ASP A 85 -16.53 15.21 -11.01
CA ASP A 85 -16.28 14.03 -11.83
C ASP A 85 -15.79 14.48 -13.20
N VAL A 86 -14.51 14.20 -13.48
CA VAL A 86 -13.85 14.51 -14.75
C VAL A 86 -13.44 13.24 -15.50
N THR A 87 -14.04 12.10 -15.17
CA THR A 87 -13.67 10.79 -15.72
C THR A 87 -13.65 10.78 -17.24
N SER A 88 -14.71 11.30 -17.88
CA SER A 88 -14.80 11.36 -19.34
C SER A 88 -13.67 12.19 -19.97
N ARG A 89 -13.35 13.34 -19.37
CA ARG A 89 -12.27 14.23 -19.83
C ARG A 89 -10.91 13.57 -19.64
N ALA A 90 -10.67 12.93 -18.50
CA ALA A 90 -9.43 12.21 -18.23
C ALA A 90 -9.20 11.07 -19.24
N LYS A 91 -10.25 10.31 -19.58
CA LYS A 91 -10.19 9.25 -20.59
C LYS A 91 -9.93 9.78 -22.01
N GLN A 92 -10.44 10.97 -22.35
CA GLN A 92 -10.12 11.64 -23.62
C GLN A 92 -8.65 12.03 -23.68
N ILE A 93 -8.12 12.66 -22.62
CA ILE A 93 -6.70 13.05 -22.54
C ILE A 93 -5.80 11.82 -22.70
N ALA A 94 -6.11 10.72 -22.01
CA ALA A 94 -5.35 9.48 -22.12
C ALA A 94 -5.42 8.84 -23.52
N ALA A 95 -6.45 9.13 -24.31
CA ALA A 95 -6.58 8.62 -25.68
C ALA A 95 -5.84 9.49 -26.72
N ASP A 96 -5.71 10.79 -26.43
CA ASP A 96 -5.06 11.79 -27.31
C ASP A 96 -3.54 11.87 -27.12
N ASP A 97 -2.96 11.16 -26.14
CA ASP A 97 -1.56 11.30 -25.77
C ASP A 97 -0.60 10.70 -26.83
N ASP A 98 0.23 11.56 -27.44
CA ASP A 98 1.30 11.18 -28.39
C ASP A 98 2.40 10.32 -27.74
N VAL A 99 2.44 10.28 -26.40
CA VAL A 99 3.35 9.42 -25.65
C VAL A 99 2.70 8.06 -25.44
N HIS A 100 3.13 7.06 -26.21
CA HIS A 100 2.73 5.67 -25.99
C HIS A 100 3.27 5.15 -24.65
N LEU A 101 2.48 5.34 -23.58
CA LEU A 101 2.67 4.60 -22.34
C LEU A 101 2.34 3.12 -22.63
N THR A 102 3.38 2.29 -22.69
CA THR A 102 3.20 0.84 -22.77
C THR A 102 3.17 0.31 -21.35
N ILE A 103 2.01 -0.18 -20.90
CA ILE A 103 1.90 -0.95 -19.67
C ILE A 103 2.30 -2.39 -20.02
N PRO A 104 3.47 -2.87 -19.57
CA PRO A 104 3.88 -4.24 -19.89
C PRO A 104 2.95 -5.24 -19.20
N GLU A 105 2.78 -6.40 -19.81
CA GLU A 105 2.19 -7.55 -19.12
C GLU A 105 3.08 -7.90 -17.93
N VAL A 106 2.49 -7.84 -16.74
CA VAL A 106 3.15 -8.20 -15.49
C VAL A 106 2.57 -9.51 -15.00
N ASP A 107 3.37 -10.32 -14.29
CA ASP A 107 2.88 -11.59 -13.74
C ASP A 107 1.77 -11.34 -12.72
N ASP A 108 0.52 -11.55 -13.16
CA ASP A 108 -0.68 -11.35 -12.35
C ASP A 108 -0.73 -12.24 -11.10
N ASN A 109 0.04 -13.34 -11.09
CA ASN A 109 -0.01 -14.30 -10.00
C ASN A 109 0.72 -13.83 -8.74
N ILE A 110 1.47 -12.71 -8.79
CA ILE A 110 2.23 -12.21 -7.64
C ILE A 110 1.36 -11.94 -6.40
N PHE A 111 0.09 -11.60 -6.61
CA PHE A 111 -0.87 -11.37 -5.54
C PHE A 111 -1.74 -12.59 -5.24
N THR A 112 -1.80 -13.58 -6.13
CA THR A 112 -2.59 -14.80 -5.94
C THR A 112 -1.71 -15.89 -5.32
N GLY A 113 -2.05 -16.34 -4.12
CA GLY A 113 -1.27 -17.36 -3.42
C GLY A 113 -0.21 -16.79 -2.47
N LEU A 114 -0.43 -15.58 -1.94
CA LEU A 114 0.29 -15.09 -0.76
C LEU A 114 0.21 -16.15 0.34
N ARG A 115 1.34 -16.79 0.65
CA ARG A 115 1.43 -17.70 1.79
C ARG A 115 1.31 -16.87 3.05
N GLY A 116 0.32 -17.19 3.89
CA GLY A 116 0.22 -16.60 5.22
C GLY A 116 1.52 -16.87 5.98
N ARG A 117 2.16 -15.80 6.46
CA ARG A 117 3.29 -15.87 7.38
C ARG A 117 2.76 -16.49 8.68
N CYS A 118 3.45 -17.53 9.15
CA CYS A 118 3.21 -18.07 10.47
C CYS A 118 4.13 -17.34 11.45
N LEU A 119 3.54 -16.65 12.42
CA LEU A 119 4.31 -16.05 13.51
C LEU A 119 4.79 -17.17 14.44
N ASP A 120 6.04 -17.07 14.90
CA ASP A 120 6.54 -17.86 16.02
C ASP A 120 6.23 -17.09 17.31
N PRO A 121 5.35 -17.58 18.20
CA PRO A 121 5.01 -16.90 19.45
C PRO A 121 6.24 -16.57 20.32
N HIS A 122 7.31 -17.37 20.22
CA HIS A 122 8.52 -17.12 20.99
C HIS A 122 9.25 -15.83 20.57
N THR A 123 9.13 -15.42 19.30
CA THR A 123 9.75 -14.18 18.81
C THR A 123 8.94 -12.94 19.21
N LEU A 124 7.73 -13.11 19.72
CA LEU A 124 6.86 -12.02 20.16
C LEU A 124 7.01 -11.71 21.66
N ARG A 125 7.74 -12.53 22.43
CA ARG A 125 7.92 -12.29 23.86
C ARG A 125 8.78 -11.06 24.10
N ALA A 126 8.26 -10.12 24.87
CA ALA A 126 9.03 -8.96 25.31
C ALA A 126 10.12 -9.38 26.30
N ASP A 127 11.34 -8.89 26.08
CA ASP A 127 12.38 -8.90 27.10
C ASP A 127 12.35 -7.57 27.86
N GLY A 128 11.62 -7.53 28.98
CA GLY A 128 11.47 -6.35 29.82
C GLY A 128 10.07 -5.73 29.80
N LYS A 129 9.99 -4.46 30.18
CA LYS A 129 8.70 -3.75 30.34
C LYS A 129 8.12 -3.38 28.98
N VAL A 130 6.82 -3.62 28.82
CA VAL A 130 6.04 -3.11 27.69
C VAL A 130 5.24 -1.89 28.11
N GLN A 131 5.28 -0.83 27.31
CA GLN A 131 4.55 0.39 27.57
C GLN A 131 4.29 1.19 26.28
N SER A 132 3.05 1.64 26.11
CA SER A 132 2.72 2.68 25.13
C SER A 132 2.35 3.99 25.84
N LYS A 133 3.27 4.96 25.78
CA LYS A 133 3.06 6.33 26.32
C LYS A 133 2.57 7.30 25.25
N SER A 134 2.78 7.00 23.98
CA SER A 134 2.38 7.83 22.85
C SER A 134 1.64 7.00 21.80
N LEU A 135 0.91 7.69 20.92
CA LEU A 135 0.23 7.09 19.78
C LEU A 135 1.19 6.43 18.78
N ARG A 136 2.41 6.96 18.66
CA ARG A 136 3.35 6.64 17.57
C ARG A 136 4.50 5.73 17.99
N CYS A 137 4.56 5.29 19.24
CA CYS A 137 5.62 4.40 19.70
C CYS A 137 5.12 3.48 20.83
N ILE A 138 5.50 2.21 20.73
CA ILE A 138 5.38 1.22 21.80
C ILE A 138 6.80 0.83 22.21
N SER A 139 7.17 1.10 23.46
CA SER A 139 8.36 0.47 24.05
C SER A 139 8.00 -0.97 24.39
N TYR A 140 8.62 -1.93 23.72
CA TYR A 140 8.34 -3.36 23.82
C TYR A 140 9.59 -4.10 24.32
N GLY A 141 9.81 -4.09 25.63
CA GLY A 141 11.06 -4.57 26.22
C GLY A 141 12.22 -3.65 25.84
N TRP A 142 13.26 -4.20 25.23
CA TRP A 142 14.40 -3.44 24.67
C TRP A 142 14.18 -2.94 23.24
N THR A 143 13.04 -3.29 22.62
CA THR A 143 12.72 -2.90 21.25
C THR A 143 11.71 -1.75 21.25
N GLU A 144 11.89 -0.77 20.37
CA GLU A 144 10.87 0.23 20.09
C GLU A 144 10.13 -0.14 18.81
N ILE A 145 8.80 -0.20 18.89
CA ILE A 145 7.92 -0.38 17.73
C ILE A 145 7.38 0.99 17.35
N GLU A 146 7.89 1.52 16.24
CA GLU A 146 7.42 2.77 15.66
C GLU A 146 6.11 2.58 14.90
N LEU A 147 5.14 3.46 15.18
CA LEU A 147 3.81 3.49 14.57
C LEU A 147 3.54 4.81 13.86
N THR A 148 4.58 5.59 13.58
CA THR A 148 4.48 6.89 12.89
C THR A 148 3.76 6.75 11.55
N ASN A 149 4.10 5.73 10.78
CA ASN A 149 3.53 5.48 9.45
C ASN A 149 2.20 4.71 9.48
N VAL A 150 1.68 4.38 10.67
CA VAL A 150 0.33 3.80 10.84
C VAL A 150 -0.64 4.95 11.12
N GLU A 151 -0.79 5.84 10.15
CA GLU A 151 -1.44 7.14 10.31
C GLU A 151 -2.89 7.05 10.78
N GLN A 152 -3.58 5.96 10.44
CA GLN A 152 -4.97 5.68 10.79
C GLN A 152 -5.21 5.45 12.30
N LEU A 153 -4.16 5.24 13.09
CA LEU A 153 -4.28 5.27 14.55
C LEU A 153 -4.50 6.72 15.01
N VAL A 154 -5.52 6.91 15.84
CA VAL A 154 -5.99 8.22 16.31
C VAL A 154 -5.88 8.39 17.83
N GLU A 155 -5.78 7.29 18.58
CA GLU A 155 -5.75 7.32 20.05
C GLU A 155 -4.67 6.42 20.66
N THR A 156 -4.00 6.89 21.71
CA THR A 156 -3.00 6.11 22.45
C THR A 156 -3.58 4.81 23.02
N GLY A 157 -4.89 4.75 23.26
CA GLY A 157 -5.59 3.52 23.63
C GLY A 157 -5.44 2.40 22.59
N GLN A 158 -5.42 2.73 21.30
CA GLN A 158 -5.21 1.75 20.22
C GLN A 158 -3.78 1.21 20.21
N ALA A 159 -2.78 2.08 20.43
CA ALA A 159 -1.38 1.66 20.55
C ALA A 159 -1.17 0.73 21.77
N ARG A 160 -1.86 0.99 22.90
CA ARG A 160 -1.88 0.07 24.05
C ARG A 160 -2.53 -1.26 23.71
N ALA A 161 -3.70 -1.23 23.05
CA ALA A 161 -4.39 -2.44 22.62
C ALA A 161 -3.54 -3.31 21.68
N ILE A 162 -2.76 -2.69 20.78
CA ILE A 162 -1.79 -3.39 19.92
C ILE A 162 -0.72 -4.06 20.78
N ALA A 163 -0.13 -3.34 21.75
CA ALA A 163 0.89 -3.90 22.64
C ALA A 163 0.35 -5.11 23.42
N ASP A 164 -0.86 -4.99 23.97
CA ASP A 164 -1.54 -6.06 24.72
C ASP A 164 -1.86 -7.26 23.82
N ALA A 165 -2.26 -7.02 22.56
CA ALA A 165 -2.51 -8.08 21.59
C ALA A 165 -1.22 -8.86 21.26
N ILE A 166 -0.09 -8.17 21.05
CA ILE A 166 1.21 -8.82 20.81
C ILE A 166 1.61 -9.66 22.03
N GLN A 167 1.47 -9.14 23.25
CA GLN A 167 1.74 -9.91 24.48
C GLN A 167 0.83 -11.15 24.59
N THR A 168 -0.46 -10.98 24.33
CA THR A 168 -1.42 -12.09 24.37
C THR A 168 -1.07 -13.19 23.36
N LEU A 169 -0.60 -12.81 22.16
CA LEU A 169 -0.12 -13.75 21.15
C LEU A 169 1.17 -14.46 21.58
N ALA A 170 2.05 -13.80 22.34
CA ALA A 170 3.31 -14.35 22.82
C ALA A 170 3.16 -15.33 24.00
N GLU A 171 2.09 -15.17 24.80
CA GLU A 171 1.75 -16.02 25.95
C GLU A 171 0.95 -17.25 25.55
N LYS A 172 0.09 -17.14 24.53
CA LYS A 172 -0.67 -18.26 24.00
C LYS A 172 0.21 -19.06 23.04
N ASP A 173 0.45 -20.33 23.34
CA ASP A 173 0.96 -21.28 22.35
C ASP A 173 -0.08 -21.44 21.23
N TYR A 174 -0.02 -20.58 20.21
CA TYR A 174 -0.70 -20.78 18.93
C TYR A 174 0.01 -21.89 18.12
N THR A 175 0.33 -23.00 18.78
CA THR A 175 0.70 -24.24 18.09
C THR A 175 -0.61 -24.97 17.74
N ARG A 176 -1.08 -24.72 16.52
CA ARG A 176 -2.25 -25.31 15.83
C ARG A 176 -3.59 -24.58 15.99
N GLY A 177 -3.97 -23.91 14.90
CA GLY A 177 -5.35 -23.74 14.49
C GLY A 177 -5.39 -23.70 12.96
N ARG A 178 -5.71 -24.84 12.34
CA ARG A 178 -6.20 -24.91 10.96
C ARG A 178 -7.65 -24.47 10.92
#